data_AF-Q7U6A6-F1
#
_entry.id   AF-Q7U6A6-F1
#
_cell.length_a   1.000
_cell.length_b   1.000
_cell.length_c   1.000
_cell.angle_alpha   90.00
_cell.angle_beta   90.00
_cell.angle_gamma   90.00
#
_symmetry.space_group_name_H-M   'P 1'
#
loop_
_entity.id
_entity.type
_entity.pdbx_description
1 polymer ?
#
loop_
_entity_poly.entity_id
_entity_poly.type
_entity_poly.pdbx_seq_one_letter_code
_entity_poly.pdbx_strand_id
1 'polypeptide(L)' 'MFIIEGLTDNGWSFEARHDSRDNAFWHARAKSDATGRTFRLISQDQQMVCLLTSKGSDCWGMESDLVA' A
#
# COMPACT_ATOMS: atom_id res chain seq x y z
N MET A 1 6.66 -1.83 10.49
CA MET A 1 6.44 -0.51 9.86
C MET A 1 5.86 -0.71 8.47
N PHE A 2 5.04 0.24 7.99
CA PHE A 2 4.35 0.17 6.72
C PHE A 2 4.59 1.42 5.88
N ILE A 3 4.73 1.22 4.58
CA ILE A 3 5.02 2.25 3.59
C ILE A 3 3.79 2.42 2.70
N ILE A 4 3.39 3.66 2.48
CA ILE A 4 2.35 4.02 1.51
C ILE A 4 3.04 4.58 0.27
N GLU A 5 2.69 4.05 -0.89
CA GLU A 5 3.14 4.55 -2.18
C GLU A 5 1.95 4.85 -3.08
N GLY A 6 2.03 5.95 -3.82
CA GLY A 6 1.04 6.35 -4.81
C GLY A 6 1.50 5.95 -6.20
N LEU A 7 0.57 5.48 -7.03
CA LEU A 7 0.85 5.24 -8.44
C LEU A 7 0.96 6.59 -9.17
N THR A 8 1.97 6.69 -10.02
CA THR A 8 2.28 7.83 -10.89
C THR A 8 2.64 7.32 -12.28
N ASP A 9 2.80 8.21 -13.25
CA ASP A 9 3.23 7.87 -14.61
C ASP A 9 4.63 7.23 -14.65
N ASN A 10 5.46 7.46 -13.62
CA ASN A 10 6.79 6.88 -13.47
C ASN A 10 6.83 5.65 -12.54
N GLY A 11 5.66 5.06 -12.23
CA GLY A 11 5.53 3.96 -11.29
C GLY A 11 5.18 4.41 -9.87
N TRP A 12 5.64 3.66 -8.87
CA TRP A 12 5.30 3.88 -7.47
C TRP A 12 6.20 4.94 -6.83
N SER A 13 5.57 5.90 -6.15
CA SER A 13 6.29 6.97 -5.44
C SER A 13 5.92 6.98 -3.97
N PHE A 14 6.90 7.21 -3.10
CA PHE A 14 6.70 7.29 -1.65
C PHE A 14 5.75 8.43 -1.28
N GLU A 15 4.76 8.12 -0.45
CA GLU A 15 3.76 9.09 0.02
C GLU A 15 3.84 9.29 1.53
N ALA A 16 3.94 8.21 2.31
CA ALA A 16 3.95 8.27 3.77
C ALA A 16 4.43 6.96 4.41
N ARG A 17 4.59 6.99 5.73
CA ARG A 17 5.02 5.87 6.57
C ARG A 17 4.25 5.89 7.88
N HIS A 18 3.89 4.70 8.36
CA HIS A 18 3.25 4.50 9.67
C HIS A 18 3.73 3.22 10.33
N ASP A 19 3.76 3.20 11.66
CA ASP A 19 4.10 1.97 12.41
C ASP A 19 2.92 1.01 12.51
N SER A 20 1.70 1.54 12.56
CA SER A 20 0.45 0.77 12.60
C SER A 20 -0.09 0.48 11.20
N ARG A 21 -0.46 -0.78 10.97
CA ARG A 21 -1.11 -1.22 9.73
C ARG A 21 -2.41 -0.45 9.49
N ASP A 22 -3.26 -0.34 10.50
CA ASP A 22 -4.60 0.23 10.36
C ASP A 22 -4.52 1.73 10.07
N ASN A 23 -3.59 2.45 10.72
CA ASN A 23 -3.35 3.87 10.42
C ASN A 23 -2.87 4.06 8.98
N ALA A 24 -1.95 3.19 8.53
CA ALA A 24 -1.42 3.24 7.18
C ALA A 24 -2.52 2.96 6.14
N PHE A 25 -3.35 1.94 6.40
CA PHE A 25 -4.47 1.55 5.54
C PHE A 25 -5.48 2.69 5.40
N TRP A 26 -5.96 3.25 6.52
CA TRP A 26 -6.95 4.33 6.47
C TRP A 26 -6.40 5.62 5.86
N HIS A 27 -5.11 5.92 6.07
CA HIS A 27 -4.46 7.03 5.38
C HIS A 27 -4.47 6.82 3.86
N ALA A 28 -4.03 5.65 3.38
CA ALA A 28 -4.01 5.35 1.95
C ALA A 28 -5.43 5.34 1.35
N ARG A 29 -6.41 4.80 2.08
CA ARG A 29 -7.82 4.77 1.65
C ARG A 29 -8.38 6.17 1.49
N ALA A 30 -8.21 7.02 2.48
CA ALA A 30 -8.66 8.41 2.43
C ALA A 30 -8.05 9.17 1.24
N LYS A 31 -6.76 8.95 0.95
CA LYS A 31 -6.11 9.53 -0.24
C LYS A 31 -6.67 8.99 -1.54
N SER A 32 -6.92 7.67 -1.64
CA SER A 32 -7.51 7.07 -2.84
C SER A 32 -8.91 7.61 -3.12
N ASP A 33 -9.74 7.72 -2.08
CA ASP A 33 -11.10 8.26 -2.17
C ASP A 33 -11.10 9.74 -2.58
N ALA A 34 -10.17 10.55 -2.02
CA ALA A 34 -10.10 11.98 -2.31
C ALA A 34 -9.53 12.30 -3.70
N THR A 35 -8.59 11.49 -4.20
CA THR A 35 -7.83 11.80 -5.44
C THR A 35 -8.21 10.93 -6.64
N GLY A 36 -8.92 9.82 -6.41
CA GLY A 36 -9.14 8.79 -7.43
C GLY A 36 -7.88 8.01 -7.81
N ARG A 37 -6.71 8.31 -7.22
CA ARG A 37 -5.44 7.63 -7.51
C ARG A 37 -5.36 6.28 -6.82
N THR A 38 -4.59 5.38 -7.41
CA THR A 38 -4.24 4.10 -6.83
C THR A 38 -3.09 4.26 -5.85
N PHE A 39 -3.22 3.61 -4.69
CA PHE A 39 -2.17 3.54 -3.68
C PHE A 39 -1.87 2.07 -3.37
N ARG A 40 -0.64 1.80 -2.94
CA ARG A 40 -0.30 0.54 -2.30
C ARG A 40 0.26 0.76 -0.92
N LEU A 41 -0.07 -0.14 -0.02
CA LEU A 41 0.48 -0.25 1.31
C LEU A 41 1.38 -1.47 1.34
N ILE A 42 2.64 -1.34 1.74
CA ILE A 42 3.59 -2.46 1.81
C ILE A 42 4.17 -2.54 3.22
N SER A 43 4.21 -3.74 3.80
CA SER A 43 4.94 -3.96 5.05
C SER A 43 6.45 -3.91 4.80
N GLN A 44 7.23 -3.42 5.75
CA GLN A 44 8.68 -3.24 5.58
C GLN A 44 9.43 -4.55 5.24
N ASP A 45 8.96 -5.67 5.78
CA ASP A 45 9.46 -7.02 5.50
C ASP A 45 8.94 -7.59 4.17
N GLN A 46 8.16 -6.81 3.43
CA GLN A 46 7.54 -7.15 2.15
C GLN A 46 6.69 -8.42 2.23
N GLN A 47 6.18 -8.77 3.41
CA GLN A 47 5.31 -9.94 3.59
C GLN A 47 3.84 -9.64 3.27
N MET A 48 3.46 -8.37 3.15
CA MET A 48 2.09 -7.97 2.88
C MET A 48 2.04 -6.77 1.95
N VAL A 49 1.07 -6.81 1.05
CA VAL A 49 0.67 -5.65 0.25
C VAL A 49 -0.85 -5.50 0.24
N CYS A 50 -1.32 -4.27 0.36
CA CYS A 50 -2.69 -3.90 0.02
C CYS A 50 -2.68 -2.94 -1.17
N LEU A 51 -3.52 -3.19 -2.16
CA LEU A 51 -3.80 -2.28 -3.27
C LEU A 51 -5.11 -1.56 -2.97
N LEU A 52 -5.08 -0.23 -3.03
CA LEU A 52 -6.22 0.64 -2.76
C LEU A 52 -6.54 1.44 -4.01
N THR A 53 -7.79 1.32 -4.47
CA THR A 53 -8.34 2.09 -5.58
C THR A 53 -9.61 2.79 -5.12
N SER A 54 -10.10 3.74 -5.92
CA SER A 54 -11.40 4.37 -5.69
C SER A 54 -12.57 3.38 -5.63
N LYS A 55 -12.42 2.18 -6.22
CA LYS A 55 -13.46 1.15 -6.26
C LYS A 55 -13.42 0.15 -5.11
N GLY A 56 -12.32 0.09 -4.37
CA GLY A 56 -12.15 -0.88 -3.30
C GLY A 56 -10.69 -1.12 -2.94
N SER A 57 -10.47 -2.10 -2.08
CA SER A 57 -9.14 -2.49 -1.63
C SER A 57 -9.04 -4.00 -1.54
N ASP A 58 -7.91 -4.53 -1.99
CA ASP A 58 -7.54 -5.93 -1.81
C ASP A 58 -6.18 -6.03 -1.13
N CYS A 59 -6.04 -6.99 -0.22
CA CYS A 59 -4.82 -7.23 0.52
C CYS A 59 -4.43 -8.70 0.39
N TRP A 60 -3.14 -8.96 0.22
CA TRP A 60 -2.61 -10.31 0.20
C TRP A 60 -1.25 -10.38 0.90
N GLY A 61 -0.96 -11.57 1.44
CA GLY A 61 0.39 -11.91 1.86
C GLY A 61 1.24 -12.18 0.62
N MET A 62 2.50 -11.78 0.64
CA MET A 62 3.47 -12.20 -0.37
C MET A 62 4.13 -13.48 0.13
N GLU A 63 4.06 -14.54 -0.65
CA GLU A 63 4.81 -15.76 -0.33
C GLU A 63 6.29 -15.43 -0.35
N SER A 64 6.98 -15.75 0.74
CA SER A 64 8.43 -15.73 0.78
C SER A 64 8.91 -16.88 -0.11
N ASP A 65 9.23 -16.59 -1.36
CA ASP A 65 10.04 -17.48 -2.19
C ASP A 65 11.45 -17.59 -1.57
N LEU A 66 11.56 -18.38 -0.50
CA LEU A 66 12.80 -19.07 -0.18
C LEU A 66 12.99 -20.09 -1.31
N VAL A 67 13.48 -19.61 -2.46
CA VAL A 67 14.14 -20.49 -3.43
C VAL A 67 15.39 -21.01 -2.71
N ALA A 68 15.25 -22.21 -2.17
CA ALA A 68 16.32 -22.97 -1.51
C ALA A 68 17.46 -23.30 -2.47
#